data_AF-A0A7G9WJU7-F1
#
_entry.id   AF-A0A7G9WJU7-F1
#
_cell.length_a   1.000
_cell.length_b   1.000
_cell.length_c   1.000
_cell.angle_alpha   90.00
_cell.angle_beta   90.00
_cell.angle_gamma   90.00
#
_symmetry.space_group_name_H-M   'P 1'
#
loop_
_entity.id
_entity.type
_entity.pdbx_description
1 polymer ?
#
loop_
_entity_poly.entity_id
_entity_poly.type
_entity_poly.pdbx_seq_one_letter_code
_entity_poly.pdbx_strand_id
1 'polypeptide(L)'
;MKEFYVGDRVKVKDGYYKKSVIGQLGTVKYLSGHDREKAPAMGIEFDKSVGGHNGNGYFNGKWGHCWIVDNEYVTSADSDFPTIVIITDGKTTTATMRKGRRVLKEATVSLYYKDKFSLATGAEEVLKKLFGKSSKVKEVKRRAKPGEYIKIVNPVYSFNRLGDILRIDGIHDGCSPFVYGKNHPRKTTDDEDEWNYSIGMYVVLENYKPQEDK
;
A
#
# COMPACT_ATOMS: atom_id res chain seq x y z
N MET A 1 20.23 -9.18 19.62
CA MET A 1 19.48 -8.35 20.58
C MET A 1 18.19 -7.91 19.91
N LYS A 2 17.04 -7.92 20.59
CA LYS A 2 15.79 -7.50 19.96
C LYS A 2 15.79 -5.96 19.96
N GLU A 3 15.91 -5.34 18.78
CA GLU A 3 15.82 -3.88 18.67
C GLU A 3 14.39 -3.44 18.93
N PHE A 4 14.25 -2.38 19.74
CA PHE A 4 13.02 -1.68 20.07
C PHE A 4 13.20 -0.20 19.76
N TYR A 5 12.16 0.43 19.23
CA TYR A 5 12.13 1.83 18.84
C TYR A 5 11.11 2.61 19.66
N VAL A 6 11.30 3.93 19.82
CA VAL A 6 10.26 4.79 20.40
C VAL A 6 8.99 4.68 19.56
N GLY A 7 7.85 4.46 20.24
CA GLY A 7 6.56 4.17 19.62
C GLY A 7 6.20 2.67 19.59
N ASP A 8 7.16 1.77 19.83
CA ASP A 8 6.87 0.34 19.85
C ASP A 8 5.92 -0.02 20.99
N ARG A 9 4.97 -0.93 20.70
CA ARG A 9 4.09 -1.54 21.69
C ARG A 9 4.78 -2.71 22.33
N VAL A 10 4.79 -2.74 23.66
CA VAL A 10 5.58 -3.66 24.45
C VAL A 10 4.81 -4.22 25.64
N LYS A 11 5.25 -5.40 26.10
CA LYS A 11 4.75 -6.07 27.31
C LYS A 11 5.93 -6.45 28.18
N VAL A 12 5.80 -6.27 29.50
CA VAL A 12 6.84 -6.70 30.45
C VAL A 12 6.68 -8.20 30.73
N LYS A 13 7.79 -8.93 30.62
CA LYS A 13 7.89 -10.37 30.90
C LYS A 13 7.77 -10.63 32.40
N ASP A 14 7.48 -11.89 32.72
CA ASP A 14 7.64 -12.38 34.07
C ASP A 14 9.13 -12.31 34.52
N GLY A 15 9.37 -12.25 35.82
CA GLY A 15 10.72 -12.15 36.40
C GLY A 15 11.27 -10.73 36.56
N TYR A 16 10.57 -9.69 36.10
CA TYR A 16 10.94 -8.31 36.43
C TYR A 16 10.59 -7.97 37.89
N TYR A 17 11.43 -7.23 38.61
CA TYR A 17 11.26 -7.02 40.06
C TYR A 17 9.97 -6.27 40.43
N LYS A 18 9.48 -5.36 39.56
CA LYS A 18 8.28 -4.58 39.82
C LYS A 18 7.04 -5.33 39.33
N LYS A 19 6.38 -6.04 40.26
CA LYS A 19 5.17 -6.84 39.96
C LYS A 19 4.02 -6.06 39.31
N SER A 20 3.88 -4.75 39.58
CA SER A 20 2.77 -3.95 39.02
C SER A 20 2.87 -3.72 37.51
N VAL A 21 4.04 -3.90 36.90
CA VAL A 21 4.23 -3.73 35.44
C VAL A 21 4.26 -5.05 34.69
N ILE A 22 4.47 -6.19 35.38
CA ILE A 22 4.52 -7.51 34.74
C ILE A 22 3.22 -7.76 33.98
N GLY A 23 3.34 -8.14 32.72
CA GLY A 23 2.22 -8.41 31.83
C GLY A 23 1.44 -7.17 31.39
N GLN A 24 1.81 -5.97 31.84
CA GLN A 24 1.16 -4.73 31.39
C GLN A 24 1.63 -4.36 29.99
N LEU A 25 0.70 -3.81 29.22
CA LEU A 25 0.94 -3.27 27.90
C LEU A 25 1.34 -1.79 28.02
N GLY A 26 2.32 -1.39 27.23
CA GLY A 26 2.75 0.00 27.15
C GLY A 26 3.40 0.33 25.82
N THR A 27 3.75 1.61 25.67
CA THR A 27 4.45 2.15 24.51
C THR A 27 5.84 2.57 24.97
N VAL A 28 6.88 2.22 24.20
CA VAL A 28 8.23 2.76 24.40
C VAL A 28 8.21 4.26 24.12
N LYS A 29 8.57 5.07 25.12
CA LYS A 29 8.63 6.54 25.03
C LYS A 29 10.05 7.07 25.05
N TYR A 30 10.98 6.29 25.58
CA TYR A 30 12.38 6.67 25.75
C TYR A 30 13.29 5.44 25.69
N LEU A 31 14.48 5.59 25.13
CA LEU A 31 15.54 4.58 25.11
C LEU A 31 16.72 5.14 25.89
N SER A 32 17.13 4.50 26.98
CA SER A 32 18.27 4.95 27.78
C SER A 32 19.55 4.28 27.27
N GLY A 33 20.53 5.08 26.82
CA GLY A 33 21.85 4.60 26.38
C GLY A 33 22.60 5.62 25.51
N HIS A 34 23.93 5.66 25.61
CA HIS A 34 24.80 6.46 24.74
C HIS A 34 25.03 5.80 23.37
N ASP A 35 24.93 4.47 23.32
CA ASP A 35 25.02 3.68 22.10
C ASP A 35 23.61 3.43 21.55
N ARG A 36 23.28 4.16 20.48
CA ARG A 36 21.93 4.15 19.87
C ARG A 36 21.55 2.81 19.24
N GLU A 37 22.49 1.86 19.16
CA GLU A 37 22.23 0.50 18.66
C GLU A 37 21.81 -0.48 19.76
N LYS A 38 22.03 -0.17 21.06
CA LYS A 38 21.71 -1.06 22.20
C LYS A 38 21.32 -0.26 23.45
N ALA A 39 20.02 -0.09 23.70
CA ALA A 39 19.53 0.51 24.94
C ALA A 39 19.41 -0.56 26.05
N PRO A 40 20.17 -0.46 27.17
CA PRO A 40 20.02 -1.36 28.32
C PRO A 40 18.62 -1.28 28.95
N ALA A 41 17.99 -0.11 28.93
CA ALA A 41 16.66 0.09 29.48
C ALA A 41 15.81 1.06 28.64
N MET A 42 14.50 0.99 28.84
CA MET A 42 13.51 1.71 28.06
C MET A 42 12.50 2.35 29.00
N GLY A 43 12.25 3.65 28.80
CA GLY A 43 11.12 4.32 29.42
C GLY A 43 9.84 3.92 28.69
N ILE A 44 8.94 3.26 29.42
CA ILE A 44 7.65 2.76 28.89
C ILE A 44 6.53 3.54 29.58
N GLU A 45 5.57 4.04 28.79
CA GLU A 45 4.27 4.50 29.30
C GLU A 45 3.24 3.38 29.13
N PHE A 46 2.73 2.88 30.25
CA PHE A 46 1.72 1.82 30.32
C PHE A 46 0.31 2.37 30.09
N ASP A 47 -0.54 1.55 29.47
CA ASP A 47 -1.93 1.94 29.19
C ASP A 47 -2.74 2.16 30.48
N LYS A 48 -2.44 1.36 31.50
CA LYS A 48 -3.04 1.43 32.84
C LYS A 48 -2.07 2.09 33.81
N SER A 49 -2.60 2.70 34.86
CA SER A 49 -1.78 3.20 35.97
C SER A 49 -1.14 2.01 36.67
N VAL A 50 0.18 2.08 36.84
CA VAL A 50 1.01 1.02 37.45
C VAL A 50 1.67 1.49 38.75
N GLY A 51 1.25 2.66 39.26
CA GLY A 51 1.88 3.33 40.39
C GLY A 51 3.29 3.84 40.07
N GLY A 52 3.52 4.24 38.82
CA GLY A 52 4.80 4.76 38.31
C GLY A 52 4.91 6.29 38.36
N HIS A 53 5.94 6.83 37.73
CA HIS A 53 6.14 8.28 37.57
C HIS A 53 5.59 8.76 36.22
N ASN A 54 5.82 10.03 35.85
CA ASN A 54 5.52 10.60 34.51
C ASN A 54 6.72 10.57 33.55
N GLY A 55 7.79 9.83 33.88
CA GLY A 55 9.02 9.79 33.08
C GLY A 55 10.01 10.89 33.44
N ASN A 56 9.80 11.61 34.54
CA ASN A 56 10.74 12.54 35.19
C ASN A 56 11.46 13.50 34.23
N GLY A 57 10.73 14.08 33.26
CA GLY A 57 11.29 15.04 32.31
C GLY A 57 11.93 14.45 31.05
N TYR A 58 12.22 13.15 31.02
CA TYR A 58 12.87 12.49 29.87
C TYR A 58 11.93 12.33 28.67
N PHE A 59 10.65 12.05 28.92
CA PHE A 59 9.65 11.84 27.86
C PHE A 59 8.22 12.29 28.23
N ASN A 60 8.05 12.92 29.40
CA ASN A 60 6.81 13.57 29.85
C ASN A 60 5.53 12.77 29.59
N GLY A 61 5.52 11.51 30.05
CA GLY A 61 4.36 10.66 30.00
C GLY A 61 3.31 10.95 31.09
N LYS A 62 2.29 10.10 31.20
CA LYS A 62 1.23 10.26 32.21
C LYS A 62 1.72 9.92 33.62
N TRP A 63 1.41 10.76 34.61
CA TRP A 63 1.73 10.49 36.02
C TRP A 63 1.06 9.19 36.50
N GLY A 64 1.81 8.30 37.14
CA GLY A 64 1.31 6.97 37.54
C GLY A 64 1.53 5.87 36.49
N HIS A 65 1.86 6.22 35.25
CA HIS A 65 1.86 5.28 34.12
C HIS A 65 3.24 4.95 33.57
N CYS A 66 4.31 5.58 34.03
CA CYS A 66 5.62 5.39 33.41
C CYS A 66 6.59 4.66 34.33
N TRP A 67 7.39 3.76 33.74
CA TRP A 67 8.51 3.10 34.41
C TRP A 67 9.66 2.88 33.42
N ILE A 68 10.88 2.76 33.92
CA ILE A 68 12.03 2.33 33.13
C ILE A 68 12.18 0.82 33.31
N VAL A 69 12.19 0.07 32.22
CA VAL A 69 12.29 -1.39 32.22
C VAL A 69 13.47 -1.83 31.36
N ASP A 70 14.29 -2.75 31.88
CA ASP A 70 15.43 -3.27 31.13
C ASP A 70 14.96 -4.07 29.92
N ASN A 71 15.66 -3.92 28.80
CA ASN A 71 15.28 -4.50 27.51
C ASN A 71 15.08 -6.02 27.59
N GLU A 72 15.88 -6.71 28.39
CA GLU A 72 15.76 -8.16 28.57
C GLU A 72 14.40 -8.61 29.12
N TYR A 73 13.72 -7.76 29.89
CA TYR A 73 12.38 -8.03 30.45
C TYR A 73 11.26 -7.53 29.57
N VAL A 74 11.53 -7.09 28.34
CA VAL A 74 10.53 -6.55 27.45
C VAL A 74 10.35 -7.44 26.23
N THR A 75 9.10 -7.76 25.91
CA THR A 75 8.72 -8.32 24.62
C THR A 75 7.98 -7.29 23.80
N SER A 76 8.09 -7.41 22.48
CA SER A 76 7.13 -6.77 21.58
C SER A 76 5.75 -7.26 21.98
N ALA A 77 4.86 -6.33 22.32
CA ALA A 77 3.43 -6.59 22.38
C ALA A 77 2.89 -6.53 20.96
N ASP A 78 3.52 -7.32 20.08
CA ASP A 78 3.06 -7.60 18.73
C ASP A 78 1.55 -7.69 18.79
N SER A 79 0.88 -6.68 18.23
CA SER A 79 -0.57 -6.57 18.29
C SER A 79 -1.16 -7.91 17.87
N ASP A 80 -1.96 -8.54 18.73
CA ASP A 80 -2.71 -9.75 18.35
C ASP A 80 -3.60 -9.50 17.13
N PHE A 81 -3.88 -8.22 16.86
CA PHE A 81 -4.57 -7.74 15.68
C PHE A 81 -3.58 -7.45 14.53
N PRO A 82 -3.88 -7.91 13.31
CA PRO A 82 -3.21 -7.44 12.12
C PRO A 82 -3.27 -5.91 12.02
N THR A 83 -2.14 -5.28 11.73
CA THR A 83 -2.00 -3.85 11.43
C THR A 83 -1.62 -3.66 9.96
N ILE A 84 -2.03 -2.56 9.34
CA ILE A 84 -1.65 -2.20 7.98
C ILE A 84 -0.92 -0.87 8.05
N VAL A 85 0.28 -0.83 7.49
CA VAL A 85 1.10 0.38 7.39
C VAL A 85 1.14 0.78 5.93
N ILE A 86 0.78 2.02 5.61
CA ILE A 86 0.87 2.59 4.26
C ILE A 86 1.96 3.65 4.25
N ILE A 87 2.92 3.50 3.34
CA ILE A 87 4.07 4.41 3.19
C ILE A 87 4.13 4.84 1.73
N THR A 88 4.47 6.11 1.49
CA THR A 88 4.68 6.61 0.14
C THR A 88 5.82 7.62 0.09
N ASP A 89 6.54 7.63 -1.02
CA ASP A 89 7.62 8.55 -1.35
C ASP A 89 7.21 9.62 -2.39
N GLY A 90 5.90 9.74 -2.67
CA GLY A 90 5.37 10.64 -3.71
C GLY A 90 5.30 10.03 -5.11
N LYS A 91 5.95 8.87 -5.35
CA LYS A 91 5.94 8.14 -6.64
C LYS A 91 5.35 6.74 -6.48
N THR A 92 5.65 6.11 -5.36
CA THR A 92 5.29 4.75 -5.02
C THR A 92 4.54 4.77 -3.70
N THR A 93 3.49 3.96 -3.57
CA THR A 93 2.78 3.72 -2.31
C THR A 93 2.81 2.22 -2.01
N THR A 94 3.27 1.87 -0.83
CA THR A 94 3.37 0.49 -0.34
C THR A 94 2.48 0.31 0.89
N ALA A 95 1.71 -0.76 0.93
CA ALA A 95 0.96 -1.19 2.09
C ALA A 95 1.48 -2.53 2.58
N THR A 96 1.81 -2.61 3.86
CA THR A 96 2.30 -3.81 4.52
C THR A 96 1.33 -4.19 5.65
N MET A 97 0.67 -5.34 5.52
CA MET A 97 -0.10 -5.95 6.60
C MET A 97 0.82 -6.81 7.45
N ARG A 98 0.89 -6.54 8.75
CA ARG A 98 1.74 -7.26 9.71
C ARG A 98 0.95 -7.65 10.95
N LYS A 99 1.23 -8.82 11.50
CA LYS A 99 0.82 -9.20 12.86
C LYS A 99 2.08 -9.27 13.69
N GLY A 100 2.31 -8.23 14.48
CA GLY A 100 3.60 -8.03 15.11
C GLY A 100 4.73 -7.83 14.10
N ARG A 101 5.83 -8.58 14.28
CA ARG A 101 6.98 -8.59 13.35
C ARG A 101 6.79 -9.43 12.09
N ARG A 102 5.74 -10.25 12.05
CA ARG A 102 5.45 -11.09 10.87
C ARG A 102 4.69 -10.27 9.84
N VAL A 103 5.31 -10.07 8.68
CA VAL A 103 4.60 -9.59 7.48
C VAL A 103 3.65 -10.69 7.02
N LEU A 104 2.35 -10.36 6.98
CA LEU A 104 1.31 -11.25 6.49
C LEU A 104 1.07 -11.05 4.99
N LYS A 105 1.12 -9.80 4.52
CA LYS A 105 0.88 -9.45 3.12
C LYS A 105 1.48 -8.09 2.82
N GLU A 106 1.89 -7.89 1.58
CA GLU A 106 2.39 -6.61 1.09
C GLU A 106 1.85 -6.34 -0.31
N ALA A 107 1.66 -5.06 -0.63
CA ALA A 107 1.31 -4.59 -1.95
C ALA A 107 1.96 -3.23 -2.20
N THR A 108 2.36 -3.01 -3.45
CA THR A 108 2.95 -1.75 -3.90
C THR A 108 2.26 -1.29 -5.16
N VAL A 109 1.93 -0.01 -5.24
CA VAL A 109 1.44 0.66 -6.45
C VAL A 109 2.39 1.81 -6.78
N SER A 110 2.66 2.00 -8.06
CA SER A 110 3.40 3.16 -8.56
C SER A 110 2.42 4.05 -9.28
N LEU A 111 2.40 5.34 -8.95
CA LEU A 111 1.61 6.34 -9.67
C LEU A 111 2.28 6.62 -11.01
N TYR A 112 1.48 6.80 -12.06
CA TYR A 112 2.00 7.24 -13.35
C TYR A 112 2.44 8.70 -13.22
N TYR A 113 3.57 9.05 -13.84
CA TYR A 113 4.24 10.35 -13.64
C TYR A 113 3.41 11.59 -14.07
N LYS A 114 2.27 11.40 -14.75
CA LYS A 114 1.35 12.48 -15.14
C LYS A 114 0.18 12.66 -14.16
N ASP A 115 0.00 11.75 -13.22
CA ASP A 115 -1.08 11.84 -12.25
C ASP A 115 -0.71 12.85 -11.16
N LYS A 116 -1.66 13.72 -10.77
CA LYS A 116 -1.47 14.53 -9.56
C LYS A 116 -1.44 13.61 -8.36
N PHE A 117 -0.28 13.54 -7.69
CA PHE A 117 -0.10 12.75 -6.48
C PHE A 117 -1.12 13.15 -5.40
N SER A 118 -1.82 12.15 -4.87
CA SER A 118 -2.74 12.30 -3.74
C SER A 118 -2.48 11.15 -2.77
N LEU A 119 -2.20 11.50 -1.50
CA LEU A 119 -2.03 10.52 -0.43
C LEU A 119 -3.25 9.62 -0.29
N ALA A 120 -4.45 10.19 -0.43
CA ALA A 120 -5.71 9.45 -0.35
C ALA A 120 -5.83 8.44 -1.50
N THR A 121 -5.53 8.85 -2.73
CA THR A 121 -5.60 7.98 -3.92
C THR A 121 -4.57 6.87 -3.85
N GLY A 122 -3.32 7.18 -3.45
CA GLY A 122 -2.27 6.18 -3.27
C GLY A 122 -2.65 5.15 -2.21
N ALA A 123 -3.20 5.59 -1.08
CA ALA A 123 -3.67 4.71 -0.01
C ALA A 123 -4.84 3.82 -0.45
N GLU A 124 -5.81 4.37 -1.18
CA GLU A 124 -6.96 3.62 -1.69
C GLU A 124 -6.53 2.50 -2.65
N GLU A 125 -5.70 2.82 -3.65
CA GLU A 125 -5.25 1.87 -4.66
C GLU A 125 -4.37 0.76 -4.07
N VAL A 126 -3.46 1.11 -3.17
CA VAL A 126 -2.62 0.10 -2.53
C VAL A 126 -3.42 -0.83 -1.63
N LEU A 127 -4.49 -0.35 -0.98
CA LEU A 127 -5.39 -1.19 -0.17
C LEU A 127 -6.23 -2.13 -1.03
N LYS A 128 -6.75 -1.65 -2.18
CA LYS A 128 -7.43 -2.52 -3.17
C LYS A 128 -6.51 -3.66 -3.59
N LYS A 129 -5.25 -3.35 -3.92
CA LYS A 129 -4.23 -4.35 -4.29
C LYS A 129 -3.89 -5.29 -3.13
N LEU A 130 -3.71 -4.75 -1.92
CA LEU A 130 -3.40 -5.53 -0.71
C LEU A 130 -4.49 -6.55 -0.39
N PHE A 131 -5.76 -6.20 -0.50
CA PHE A 131 -6.87 -7.11 -0.19
C PHE A 131 -7.34 -7.96 -1.37
N GLY A 132 -6.69 -7.88 -2.53
CA GLY A 132 -7.12 -8.61 -3.72
C GLY A 132 -8.44 -8.12 -4.29
N LYS A 133 -8.92 -6.94 -3.87
CA LYS A 133 -9.98 -6.16 -4.54
C LYS A 133 -9.41 -5.29 -5.66
N SER A 134 -8.21 -5.56 -6.15
CA SER A 134 -7.85 -5.17 -7.50
C SER A 134 -8.63 -6.10 -8.41
N SER A 135 -9.58 -5.59 -9.18
CA SER A 135 -10.03 -6.29 -10.39
C SER A 135 -8.77 -6.62 -11.18
N LYS A 136 -8.30 -7.88 -11.10
CA LYS A 136 -7.12 -8.30 -11.86
C LYS A 136 -7.54 -8.19 -13.30
N VAL A 137 -7.13 -7.09 -13.94
CA VAL A 137 -7.32 -6.90 -15.36
C VAL A 137 -6.66 -8.08 -16.02
N LYS A 138 -7.47 -8.93 -16.65
CA LYS A 138 -6.99 -10.15 -17.28
C LYS A 138 -6.83 -9.87 -18.75
N GLU A 139 -5.61 -10.05 -19.24
CA GLU A 139 -5.29 -9.94 -20.67
C GLU A 139 -5.65 -11.24 -21.37
N VAL A 140 -6.61 -11.19 -22.30
CA VAL A 140 -7.10 -12.37 -23.02
C VAL A 140 -6.93 -12.17 -24.52
N LYS A 141 -6.34 -13.17 -25.18
CA LYS A 141 -6.24 -13.22 -26.65
C LYS A 141 -7.55 -13.77 -27.22
N ARG A 142 -8.47 -12.86 -27.54
CA ARG A 142 -9.73 -13.16 -28.23
C ARG A 142 -10.20 -11.93 -29.00
N ARG A 143 -11.22 -12.09 -29.84
CA ARG A 143 -11.89 -10.94 -30.46
C ARG A 143 -12.52 -10.06 -29.38
N ALA A 144 -12.27 -8.76 -29.47
CA ALA A 144 -12.94 -7.74 -28.66
C ALA A 144 -14.37 -7.50 -29.16
N LYS A 145 -15.25 -7.05 -28.26
CA LYS A 145 -16.62 -6.64 -28.54
C LYS A 145 -16.78 -5.13 -28.38
N PRO A 146 -17.80 -4.49 -28.98
CA PRO A 146 -18.10 -3.08 -28.74
C PRO A 146 -18.24 -2.79 -27.24
N GLY A 147 -17.63 -1.70 -26.80
CA GLY A 147 -17.58 -1.27 -25.40
C GLY A 147 -16.49 -1.93 -24.54
N GLU A 148 -15.82 -2.99 -25.01
CA GLU A 148 -14.67 -3.57 -24.30
C GLU A 148 -13.40 -2.72 -24.49
N TYR A 149 -12.46 -2.88 -23.57
CA TYR A 149 -11.14 -2.25 -23.65
C TYR A 149 -10.10 -3.24 -24.17
N ILE A 150 -9.25 -2.77 -25.07
CA ILE A 150 -8.11 -3.52 -25.59
C ILE A 150 -6.81 -2.81 -25.20
N LYS A 151 -5.72 -3.57 -25.10
CA LYS A 151 -4.36 -3.05 -24.98
C LYS A 151 -3.57 -3.43 -26.23
N ILE A 152 -2.94 -2.45 -26.87
CA ILE A 152 -2.08 -2.66 -28.02
C ILE A 152 -0.82 -3.43 -27.59
N VAL A 153 -0.59 -4.59 -28.21
CA VAL A 153 0.61 -5.44 -27.99
C VAL A 153 1.49 -5.55 -29.24
N ASN A 154 0.97 -5.15 -30.40
CA ASN A 154 1.72 -5.02 -31.64
C ASN A 154 1.22 -3.79 -32.42
N PRO A 155 1.91 -2.63 -32.31
CA PRO A 155 1.46 -1.38 -32.91
C PRO A 155 1.73 -1.37 -34.43
N VAL A 156 0.68 -1.56 -35.23
CA VAL A 156 0.78 -1.55 -36.71
C VAL A 156 0.63 -0.14 -37.29
N TYR A 157 -0.20 0.70 -36.67
CA TYR A 157 -0.36 2.09 -37.07
C TYR A 157 0.75 2.96 -36.45
N SER A 158 1.30 3.91 -37.21
CA SER A 158 2.42 4.77 -36.80
C SER A 158 2.11 5.63 -35.57
N PHE A 159 0.84 5.95 -35.34
CA PHE A 159 0.39 6.69 -34.17
C PHE A 159 0.28 5.81 -32.92
N ASN A 160 0.12 4.49 -33.04
CA ASN A 160 -0.04 3.60 -31.89
C ASN A 160 1.27 3.37 -31.13
N ARG A 161 1.16 3.20 -29.82
CA ARG A 161 2.27 2.76 -28.96
C ARG A 161 1.94 1.44 -28.28
N LEU A 162 2.98 0.64 -28.04
CA LEU A 162 2.86 -0.55 -27.22
C LEU A 162 2.29 -0.18 -25.84
N GLY A 163 1.20 -0.83 -25.45
CA GLY A 163 0.51 -0.57 -24.18
C GLY A 163 -0.61 0.46 -24.24
N ASP A 164 -0.86 1.13 -25.38
CA ASP A 164 -2.01 2.02 -25.52
C ASP A 164 -3.31 1.24 -25.24
N ILE A 165 -4.22 1.83 -24.46
CA ILE A 165 -5.52 1.24 -24.12
C ILE A 165 -6.60 1.96 -24.91
N LEU A 166 -7.41 1.20 -25.65
CA LEU A 166 -8.47 1.72 -26.51
C LEU A 166 -9.81 1.09 -26.12
N ARG A 167 -10.88 1.88 -26.17
CA ARG A 167 -12.25 1.37 -26.08
C ARG A 167 -12.75 1.08 -27.49
N ILE A 168 -13.29 -0.12 -27.71
CA ILE A 168 -13.83 -0.51 -29.02
C ILE A 168 -15.19 0.17 -29.24
N ASP A 169 -15.33 0.84 -30.37
CA ASP A 169 -16.56 1.54 -30.75
C ASP A 169 -17.54 0.63 -31.49
N GLY A 170 -17.04 -0.23 -32.37
CA GLY A 170 -17.87 -1.14 -33.16
C GLY A 170 -17.10 -2.30 -33.75
N ILE A 171 -17.79 -3.13 -34.53
CA ILE A 171 -17.22 -4.23 -35.32
C ILE A 171 -17.54 -3.98 -36.80
N HIS A 172 -16.51 -3.81 -37.61
CA HIS A 172 -16.62 -3.71 -39.07
C HIS A 172 -16.78 -5.13 -39.66
N ASP A 173 -17.75 -5.29 -40.57
CA ASP A 173 -18.06 -6.55 -41.28
C ASP A 173 -18.18 -7.79 -40.37
N GLY A 174 -18.62 -7.60 -39.13
CA GLY A 174 -18.75 -8.67 -38.13
C GLY A 174 -17.44 -9.33 -37.68
N CYS A 175 -16.27 -8.83 -38.14
CA CYS A 175 -14.98 -9.49 -37.93
C CYS A 175 -13.91 -8.62 -37.27
N SER A 176 -13.89 -7.32 -37.55
CA SER A 176 -12.78 -6.44 -37.16
C SER A 176 -13.25 -5.37 -36.18
N PRO A 177 -12.85 -5.41 -34.90
CA PRO A 177 -13.15 -4.31 -33.99
C PRO A 177 -12.44 -3.03 -34.44
N PHE A 178 -13.13 -1.91 -34.34
CA PHE A 178 -12.58 -0.60 -34.70
C PHE A 178 -12.76 0.44 -33.59
N VAL A 179 -11.98 1.52 -33.72
CA VAL A 179 -12.02 2.71 -32.86
C VAL A 179 -12.09 3.93 -33.78
N TYR A 180 -13.00 4.86 -33.51
CA TYR A 180 -13.08 6.13 -34.22
C TYR A 180 -11.89 7.02 -33.86
N GLY A 181 -11.41 7.83 -34.82
CA GLY A 181 -10.34 8.80 -34.62
C GLY A 181 -10.58 9.71 -33.41
N LYS A 182 -11.82 10.19 -33.22
CA LYS A 182 -12.20 11.03 -32.06
C LYS A 182 -12.05 10.35 -30.69
N ASN A 183 -12.13 9.02 -30.66
CA ASN A 183 -12.02 8.22 -29.43
C ASN A 183 -10.61 7.65 -29.24
N HIS A 184 -9.70 7.92 -30.17
CA HIS A 184 -8.32 7.48 -30.09
C HIS A 184 -7.53 8.38 -29.12
N PRO A 185 -6.68 7.84 -28.22
CA PRO A 185 -5.91 8.63 -27.24
C PRO A 185 -4.83 9.53 -27.88
N ARG A 186 -4.71 9.50 -29.20
CA ARG A 186 -3.74 10.26 -29.98
C ARG A 186 -4.44 10.78 -31.20
N LYS A 187 -4.14 12.02 -31.57
CA LYS A 187 -4.61 12.62 -32.81
C LYS A 187 -4.16 11.75 -33.99
N THR A 188 -5.13 11.16 -34.67
CA THR A 188 -4.95 10.41 -35.91
C THR A 188 -5.10 11.40 -37.08
N THR A 189 -5.92 11.07 -38.07
CA THR A 189 -6.37 11.96 -39.15
C THR A 189 -7.68 12.64 -38.76
N ASP A 190 -8.82 12.14 -39.22
CA ASP A 190 -10.13 12.74 -38.99
C ASP A 190 -10.91 12.01 -37.89
N ASP A 191 -11.82 12.74 -37.24
CA ASP A 191 -12.59 12.26 -36.09
C ASP A 191 -13.53 11.10 -36.43
N GLU A 192 -13.98 11.02 -37.68
CA GLU A 192 -14.90 10.00 -38.20
C GLU A 192 -14.16 8.79 -38.83
N ASP A 193 -12.83 8.82 -38.91
CA ASP A 193 -12.07 7.69 -39.46
C ASP A 193 -12.11 6.46 -38.55
N GLU A 194 -12.30 5.28 -39.12
CA GLU A 194 -12.33 4.00 -38.41
C GLU A 194 -10.98 3.28 -38.49
N TRP A 195 -10.35 3.04 -37.33
CA TRP A 195 -9.12 2.27 -37.24
C TRP A 195 -9.38 0.84 -36.80
N ASN A 196 -9.11 -0.11 -37.70
CA ASN A 196 -9.41 -1.52 -37.51
C ASN A 196 -8.27 -2.26 -36.80
N TYR A 197 -8.61 -3.10 -35.82
CA TYR A 197 -7.65 -3.84 -35.02
C TYR A 197 -7.84 -5.35 -35.17
N SER A 198 -6.84 -6.06 -35.65
CA SER A 198 -6.87 -7.53 -35.74
C SER A 198 -6.42 -8.19 -34.44
N ILE A 199 -6.80 -9.46 -34.20
CA ILE A 199 -6.52 -10.21 -32.94
C ILE A 199 -5.02 -10.23 -32.58
N GLY A 200 -4.11 -10.14 -33.57
CA GLY A 200 -2.67 -10.10 -33.34
C GLY A 200 -2.13 -8.76 -32.85
N MET A 201 -2.92 -7.68 -32.93
CA MET A 201 -2.51 -6.32 -32.55
C MET A 201 -2.76 -6.01 -31.08
N TYR A 202 -3.64 -6.75 -30.42
CA TYR A 202 -4.12 -6.42 -29.08
C TYR A 202 -4.39 -7.64 -28.19
N VAL A 203 -4.62 -7.36 -26.91
CA VAL A 203 -5.27 -8.26 -25.95
C VAL A 203 -6.49 -7.56 -25.35
N VAL A 204 -7.57 -8.30 -25.07
CA VAL A 204 -8.76 -7.77 -24.39
C VAL A 204 -8.48 -7.66 -22.90
N LEU A 205 -8.90 -6.55 -22.30
CA LEU A 205 -8.74 -6.28 -20.87
C LEU A 205 -10.04 -6.62 -20.12
N GLU A 206 -10.18 -7.86 -19.68
CA GLU A 206 -11.34 -8.28 -18.88
C GLU A 206 -11.26 -7.67 -17.48
N ASN A 207 -12.39 -7.16 -16.98
CA ASN A 207 -12.51 -6.46 -15.69
C ASN A 207 -11.75 -5.13 -15.60
N TYR A 208 -11.33 -4.56 -16.73
CA TYR A 208 -10.81 -3.19 -16.77
C TYR A 208 -11.93 -2.18 -16.57
N LYS A 209 -11.69 -1.20 -15.70
CA LYS A 209 -12.55 -0.04 -15.51
C LYS A 209 -11.70 1.20 -15.79
N PRO A 210 -12.09 2.07 -16.74
CA PRO A 210 -11.39 3.33 -16.97
C PRO A 210 -11.47 4.18 -15.70
N GLN A 211 -10.41 4.94 -15.41
CA GLN A 211 -10.44 5.94 -14.37
C GLN A 211 -11.17 7.16 -14.95
N GLU A 212 -12.28 7.60 -14.33
CA GLU A 212 -12.98 8.81 -14.78
C GLU A 212 -12.10 10.03 -14.47
N ASP A 213 -11.85 10.84 -15.51
CA ASP A 213 -11.29 12.18 -15.33
C ASP A 213 -12.35 13.02 -14.60
N LYS A 214 -12.05 13.40 -13.35
CA LYS A 214 -12.85 14.35 -12.56
C LYS A 214 -12.45 15.78 -12.85
#